data_AF-L0JY40-F1
#
_entry.id   AF-L0JY40-F1
#
_cell.length_a   1.000
_cell.length_b   1.000
_cell.length_c   1.000
_cell.angle_alpha   90.00
_cell.angle_beta   90.00
_cell.angle_gamma   90.00
#
_symmetry.space_group_name_H-M   'P 1'
#
loop_
_entity.id
_entity.type
_entity.pdbx_description
1 polymer ?
#
loop_
_entity_poly.entity_id
_entity_poly.type
_entity_poly.pdbx_seq_one_letter_code
_entity_poly.pdbx_strand_id
1 'polypeptide(L)'
;MVSQSEIEQLKLEADTIMTRYQKVEQTLERARNEEGKHWETGEIEMTLETPHGEEIDVMLDLHVNPAENAQTRYDQVAELEAERERRQQIADQLDPLPTDPVAYLICYHLDAVEGNYPKSIAGHLDAERNQIRTLCKEMEESGLLERVESGTVKQRRVKAKLADEVRQHHTYYRLSRKGDHLLRFLSEWEGKVNVLRHLPNGRTIVQRLAHTGPDSPRAIAAEWGTEFEYVRHLCRVLRRVGLVAQCDSGPVDGEGRSADRMYYMATETGDDVLEAVEDGQLDSH
;
A
#
# COMPACT_ATOMS: atom_id res chain seq x y z
N MET A 1 9.52 13.20 0.73
CA MET A 1 9.55 12.86 -0.70
C MET A 1 10.88 12.23 -1.00
N VAL A 2 10.94 11.34 -1.98
CA VAL A 2 12.19 10.93 -2.63
C VAL A 2 11.88 10.90 -4.12
N SER A 3 12.01 12.03 -4.83
CA SER A 3 11.81 11.98 -6.27
C SER A 3 13.07 11.41 -6.92
N GLN A 4 12.89 10.58 -7.96
CA GLN A 4 14.02 10.07 -8.74
C GLN A 4 14.85 11.24 -9.31
N SER A 5 14.19 12.36 -9.66
CA SER A 5 14.83 13.58 -10.11
C SER A 5 15.69 14.25 -9.05
N GLU A 6 15.28 14.25 -7.77
CA GLU A 6 16.07 14.80 -6.66
C GLU A 6 17.33 13.96 -6.40
N ILE A 7 17.19 12.62 -6.41
CA ILE A 7 18.35 11.71 -6.33
C ILE A 7 19.32 11.97 -7.49
N GLU A 8 18.81 12.06 -8.72
CA GLU A 8 19.62 12.30 -9.92
C GLU A 8 20.30 13.67 -9.87
N GLN A 9 19.61 14.71 -9.42
CA GLN A 9 20.17 16.04 -9.22
C GLN A 9 21.30 16.02 -8.18
N LEU A 10 21.08 15.44 -7.00
CA LEU A 10 22.09 15.38 -5.94
C LEU A 10 23.34 14.60 -6.39
N LYS A 11 23.16 13.50 -7.13
CA LYS A 11 24.27 12.75 -7.76
C LYS A 11 25.03 13.62 -8.76
N LEU A 12 24.31 14.30 -9.65
CA LEU A 12 24.92 15.19 -10.64
C LEU A 12 25.70 16.33 -9.98
N GLU A 13 25.15 16.95 -8.94
CA GLU A 13 25.84 17.99 -8.16
C GLU A 13 27.11 17.44 -7.52
N ALA A 14 27.04 16.30 -6.84
CA ALA A 14 28.18 15.66 -6.19
C ALA A 14 29.29 15.31 -7.20
N ASP A 15 28.93 14.66 -8.31
CA ASP A 15 29.86 14.29 -9.39
C ASP A 15 30.48 15.53 -10.04
N THR A 16 29.70 16.61 -10.18
CA THR A 16 30.18 17.88 -10.74
C THR A 16 31.16 18.58 -9.80
N ILE A 17 30.87 18.61 -8.49
CA ILE A 17 31.81 19.13 -7.47
C ILE A 17 33.13 18.36 -7.53
N MET A 18 33.06 17.02 -7.58
CA MET A 18 34.25 16.16 -7.61
C MET A 18 35.04 16.30 -8.91
N THR A 19 34.36 16.44 -10.05
CA THR A 19 35.02 16.63 -11.36
C THR A 19 35.63 18.03 -11.48
N ARG A 20 35.03 19.05 -10.87
CA ARG A 20 35.51 20.44 -10.87
C ARG A 20 36.26 20.82 -9.59
N TYR A 21 36.83 19.83 -8.89
CA TYR A 21 37.44 19.93 -7.56
C TYR A 21 38.27 21.20 -7.34
N GLN A 22 39.26 21.44 -8.21
CA GLN A 22 40.18 22.58 -8.07
C GLN A 22 39.47 23.93 -8.21
N LYS A 23 38.47 24.02 -9.10
CA LYS A 23 37.69 25.25 -9.31
C LYS A 23 36.84 25.54 -8.06
N VAL A 24 36.25 24.50 -7.47
CA VAL A 24 35.46 24.58 -6.24
C VAL A 24 36.35 24.99 -5.07
N GLU A 25 37.50 24.32 -4.90
CA GLU A 25 38.48 24.61 -3.84
C GLU A 25 38.94 26.07 -3.88
N GLN A 26 39.36 26.56 -5.04
CA GLN A 26 39.77 27.95 -5.21
C GLN A 26 38.63 28.94 -4.91
N THR A 27 37.40 28.58 -5.25
CA THR A 27 36.24 29.45 -4.99
C THR A 27 35.93 29.52 -3.49
N LEU A 28 35.95 28.38 -2.80
CA LEU A 28 35.80 28.30 -1.35
C LEU A 28 36.93 29.05 -0.63
N GLU A 29 38.19 28.83 -1.02
CA GLU A 29 39.34 29.54 -0.46
C GLU A 29 39.25 31.04 -0.66
N ARG A 30 38.88 31.50 -1.86
CA ARG A 30 38.70 32.92 -2.14
C ARG A 30 37.63 33.52 -1.25
N ALA A 31 36.46 32.89 -1.18
CA ALA A 31 35.36 33.41 -0.40
C ALA A 31 35.65 33.43 1.11
N ARG A 32 36.41 32.44 1.64
CA ARG A 32 36.90 32.48 3.03
C ARG A 32 37.81 33.68 3.35
N ASN A 33 38.35 34.34 2.32
CA ASN A 33 39.23 35.50 2.47
C ASN A 33 38.57 36.82 2.01
N GLU A 34 37.33 36.78 1.52
CA GLU A 34 36.61 37.95 1.02
C GLU A 34 35.43 38.31 1.95
N GLU A 35 35.10 39.60 2.04
CA GLU A 35 33.87 40.04 2.72
C GLU A 35 32.66 39.80 1.80
N GLY A 36 31.56 39.26 2.34
CA GLY A 36 30.37 39.00 1.54
C GLY A 36 29.22 38.38 2.34
N LYS A 37 28.06 38.27 1.68
CA LYS A 37 26.83 37.71 2.27
C LYS A 37 26.93 36.23 2.65
N HIS A 38 27.88 35.50 2.08
CA HIS A 38 28.14 34.09 2.38
C HIS A 38 28.53 33.85 3.85
N TRP A 39 29.00 34.87 4.58
CA TRP A 39 29.23 34.77 6.02
C TRP A 39 27.95 34.76 6.86
N GLU A 40 26.84 35.27 6.32
CA GLU A 40 25.54 35.25 7.00
C GLU A 40 24.85 33.88 6.85
N THR A 41 25.03 33.23 5.68
CA THR A 41 24.40 31.95 5.36
C THR A 41 25.30 30.74 5.64
N GLY A 42 26.63 30.92 5.62
CA GLY A 42 27.59 29.81 5.63
C GLY A 42 27.67 29.08 4.28
N GLU A 43 27.05 29.62 3.23
CA GLU A 43 26.89 28.95 1.94
C GLU A 43 27.29 29.85 0.76
N ILE A 44 27.73 29.23 -0.33
CA ILE A 44 28.11 29.88 -1.58
C ILE A 44 27.39 29.24 -2.75
N GLU A 45 26.67 30.06 -3.50
CA GLU A 45 26.14 29.67 -4.80
C GLU A 45 27.24 29.74 -5.87
N MET A 46 27.37 28.69 -6.66
CA MET A 46 28.36 28.60 -7.73
C MET A 46 27.81 27.88 -8.95
N THR A 47 27.95 28.50 -10.12
CA THR A 47 27.67 27.84 -11.40
C THR A 47 28.86 26.97 -11.83
N LEU A 48 28.59 25.69 -12.03
CA LEU A 48 29.54 24.68 -12.46
C LEU A 48 29.09 24.01 -13.76
N GLU A 49 30.04 23.76 -14.65
CA GLU A 49 29.79 22.96 -15.84
C GLU A 49 29.94 21.48 -15.46
N THR A 50 28.87 20.72 -15.65
CA THR A 50 28.76 19.27 -15.42
C THR A 50 29.76 18.49 -16.29
N PRO A 51 29.98 17.19 -16.00
CA PRO A 51 30.74 16.30 -16.88
C PRO A 51 30.17 16.18 -18.30
N HIS A 52 28.90 16.54 -18.50
CA HIS A 52 28.20 16.47 -19.79
C HIS A 52 28.17 17.79 -20.56
N GLY A 53 28.74 18.87 -20.00
CA GLY A 53 28.83 20.18 -20.66
C GLY A 53 27.64 21.11 -20.40
N GLU A 54 26.70 20.71 -19.55
CA GLU A 54 25.59 21.56 -19.09
C GLU A 54 26.03 22.37 -17.86
N GLU A 55 25.51 23.58 -17.68
CA GLU A 55 25.76 24.39 -16.47
C GLU A 55 24.68 24.13 -15.41
N ILE A 56 25.12 23.94 -14.17
CA ILE A 56 24.25 23.80 -12.99
C ILE A 56 24.68 24.78 -11.90
N ASP A 57 23.71 25.28 -11.15
CA ASP A 57 23.97 26.08 -9.96
C ASP A 57 24.00 25.18 -8.73
N VAL A 58 25.07 25.30 -7.94
CA VAL A 58 25.32 24.43 -6.79
C VAL A 58 25.55 25.30 -5.55
N MET A 59 24.85 24.96 -4.46
CA MET A 59 25.06 25.57 -3.15
C MET A 59 26.13 24.79 -2.39
N LEU A 60 27.23 25.46 -2.06
CA LEU A 60 28.37 24.88 -1.38
C LEU A 60 28.44 25.37 0.07
N ASP A 61 28.64 24.46 1.01
CA ASP A 61 29.00 24.80 2.38
C ASP A 61 30.42 25.40 2.40
N LEU A 62 30.52 26.63 2.89
CA LEU A 62 31.75 27.41 2.96
C LEU A 62 32.80 26.79 3.90
N HIS A 63 32.36 26.06 4.93
CA HIS A 63 33.19 25.62 6.03
C HIS A 63 33.86 24.27 5.78
N VAL A 64 33.46 23.57 4.73
CA VAL A 64 33.95 22.22 4.40
C VAL A 64 34.70 22.21 3.08
N ASN A 65 35.50 21.18 2.83
CA ASN A 65 36.25 21.06 1.57
C ASN A 65 35.35 20.54 0.43
N PRO A 66 35.81 20.54 -0.85
CA PRO A 66 34.98 20.04 -1.95
C PRO A 66 34.55 18.58 -1.79
N ALA A 67 35.41 17.72 -1.21
CA ALA A 67 35.06 16.32 -0.98
C ALA A 67 33.94 16.17 0.05
N GLU A 68 33.94 16.96 1.13
CA GLU A 68 32.87 16.96 2.14
C GLU A 68 31.56 17.54 1.59
N ASN A 69 31.63 18.58 0.75
CA ASN A 69 30.48 19.12 0.02
C ASN A 69 29.81 18.09 -0.90
N ALA A 70 30.62 17.27 -1.60
CA ALA A 70 30.12 16.17 -2.41
C ALA A 70 29.64 14.99 -1.56
N GLN A 71 30.37 14.66 -0.48
CA GLN A 71 30.02 13.55 0.41
C GLN A 71 28.65 13.74 1.06
N THR A 72 28.34 14.96 1.52
CA THR A 72 27.03 15.28 2.10
C THR A 72 25.88 14.96 1.13
N ARG A 73 26.07 15.23 -0.16
CA ARG A 73 25.08 14.90 -1.20
C ARG A 73 24.99 13.41 -1.47
N TYR A 74 26.12 12.69 -1.50
CA TYR A 74 26.11 11.23 -1.61
C TYR A 74 25.43 10.57 -0.40
N ASP A 75 25.62 11.11 0.80
CA ASP A 75 24.96 10.62 2.02
C ASP A 75 23.45 10.85 1.93
N GLN A 76 23.00 12.05 1.51
CA GLN A 76 21.59 12.33 1.25
C GLN A 76 21.01 11.40 0.18
N VAL A 77 21.73 11.16 -0.92
CA VAL A 77 21.33 10.20 -1.96
C VAL A 77 21.15 8.81 -1.38
N ALA A 78 22.06 8.34 -0.54
CA ALA A 78 21.97 7.02 0.09
C ALA A 78 20.75 6.91 1.02
N GLU A 79 20.48 7.95 1.82
CA GLU A 79 19.29 8.01 2.67
C GLU A 79 17.99 7.98 1.85
N LEU A 80 17.93 8.79 0.79
CA LEU A 80 16.82 8.85 -0.14
C LEU A 80 16.60 7.51 -0.83
N GLU A 81 17.64 6.87 -1.38
CA GLU A 81 17.56 5.56 -2.01
C GLU A 81 17.06 4.48 -1.03
N ALA A 82 17.57 4.48 0.20
CA ALA A 82 17.14 3.55 1.24
C ALA A 82 15.66 3.74 1.62
N GLU A 83 15.20 4.99 1.77
CA GLU A 83 13.80 5.30 2.04
C GLU A 83 12.90 4.88 0.86
N ARG A 84 13.35 5.07 -0.38
CA ARG A 84 12.64 4.60 -1.57
C ARG A 84 12.56 3.09 -1.63
N GLU A 85 13.66 2.38 -1.38
CA GLU A 85 13.68 0.92 -1.34
C GLU A 85 12.73 0.40 -0.27
N ARG A 86 12.75 0.99 0.93
CA ARG A 86 11.80 0.66 2.00
C ARG A 86 10.35 0.82 1.56
N ARG A 87 10.00 1.93 0.90
CA ARG A 87 8.65 2.15 0.37
C ARG A 87 8.25 1.11 -0.67
N GLN A 88 9.18 0.72 -1.55
CA GLN A 88 8.93 -0.33 -2.53
C GLN A 88 8.72 -1.68 -1.85
N GLN A 89 9.59 -2.06 -0.91
CA GLN A 89 9.45 -3.30 -0.12
C GLN A 89 8.12 -3.37 0.64
N ILE A 90 7.62 -2.22 1.10
CA ILE A 90 6.29 -2.11 1.71
C ILE A 90 5.21 -2.33 0.65
N ALA A 91 5.27 -1.67 -0.51
CA ALA A 91 4.34 -1.86 -1.62
C ALA A 91 4.25 -3.33 -2.06
N ASP A 92 5.40 -3.99 -2.20
CA ASP A 92 5.54 -5.38 -2.64
C ASP A 92 4.92 -6.38 -1.64
N GLN A 93 4.60 -5.98 -0.39
CA GLN A 93 3.93 -6.85 0.57
C GLN A 93 2.55 -7.34 0.08
N LEU A 94 1.89 -6.58 -0.80
CA LEU A 94 0.61 -6.98 -1.38
C LEU A 94 0.71 -7.76 -2.69
N ASP A 95 1.88 -7.85 -3.33
CA ASP A 95 2.08 -8.64 -4.55
C ASP A 95 1.53 -10.08 -4.48
N PRO A 96 1.61 -10.80 -3.35
CA PRO A 96 1.07 -12.14 -3.26
C PRO A 96 -0.47 -12.21 -3.24
N LEU A 97 -1.16 -11.09 -3.01
CA LEU A 97 -2.61 -11.01 -2.83
C LEU A 97 -3.28 -10.50 -4.11
N PRO A 98 -4.21 -11.25 -4.73
CA PRO A 98 -4.92 -10.76 -5.91
C PRO A 98 -5.66 -9.43 -5.65
N THR A 99 -5.76 -8.58 -6.68
CA THR A 99 -6.49 -7.29 -6.67
C THR A 99 -8.02 -7.44 -6.65
N ASP A 100 -8.52 -8.67 -6.45
CA ASP A 100 -9.93 -8.97 -6.26
C ASP A 100 -10.31 -8.77 -4.77
N PRO A 101 -11.32 -7.95 -4.44
CA PRO A 101 -11.74 -7.75 -3.06
C PRO A 101 -12.14 -9.05 -2.34
N VAL A 102 -12.59 -10.07 -3.07
CA VAL A 102 -12.93 -11.36 -2.50
C VAL A 102 -11.68 -12.07 -1.93
N ALA A 103 -10.49 -11.84 -2.49
CA ALA A 103 -9.25 -12.41 -1.96
C ALA A 103 -8.97 -11.97 -0.52
N TYR A 104 -9.11 -10.66 -0.26
CA TYR A 104 -9.02 -10.09 1.09
C TYR A 104 -10.05 -10.73 2.04
N LEU A 105 -11.30 -10.86 1.59
CA LEU A 105 -12.37 -11.45 2.39
C LEU A 105 -12.14 -12.94 2.69
N ILE A 106 -11.51 -13.68 1.78
CA ILE A 106 -11.09 -15.07 2.03
C ILE A 106 -10.05 -15.10 3.16
N CYS A 107 -9.03 -14.24 3.14
CA CYS A 107 -8.02 -14.17 4.20
C CYS A 107 -8.66 -13.90 5.57
N TYR A 108 -9.48 -12.85 5.68
CA TYR A 108 -10.18 -12.53 6.94
C TYR A 108 -11.14 -13.62 7.40
N HIS A 109 -11.79 -14.33 6.47
CA HIS A 109 -12.67 -15.45 6.81
C HIS A 109 -11.87 -16.63 7.36
N LEU A 110 -10.78 -17.01 6.70
CA LEU A 110 -9.95 -18.14 7.09
C LEU A 110 -9.19 -17.91 8.39
N ASP A 111 -8.80 -16.66 8.67
CA ASP A 111 -8.29 -16.23 9.99
C ASP A 111 -9.30 -16.53 11.11
N ALA A 112 -10.59 -16.22 10.87
CA ALA A 112 -11.62 -16.38 11.87
C ALA A 112 -12.08 -17.84 12.09
N VAL A 113 -11.94 -18.72 11.09
CA VAL A 113 -12.49 -20.10 11.14
C VAL A 113 -11.43 -21.21 11.10
N GLU A 114 -10.14 -20.86 11.09
CA GLU A 114 -8.97 -21.76 11.09
C GLU A 114 -8.88 -22.79 9.94
N GLY A 115 -9.86 -22.82 9.04
CA GLY A 115 -9.84 -23.62 7.82
C GLY A 115 -11.22 -23.83 7.23
N ASN A 116 -11.34 -23.75 5.91
CA ASN A 116 -12.62 -23.96 5.23
C ASN A 116 -12.41 -24.42 3.76
N TYR A 117 -13.47 -24.91 3.12
CA TYR A 117 -13.45 -25.36 1.74
C TYR A 117 -14.22 -24.40 0.82
N PRO A 118 -13.85 -24.28 -0.48
CA PRO A 118 -14.34 -23.22 -1.36
C PRO A 118 -15.86 -23.04 -1.45
N LYS A 119 -16.63 -24.14 -1.38
CA LYS A 119 -18.10 -24.05 -1.47
C LYS A 119 -18.71 -23.40 -0.22
N SER A 120 -18.19 -23.68 0.98
CA SER A 120 -18.69 -23.02 2.20
C SER A 120 -18.22 -21.57 2.27
N ILE A 121 -16.96 -21.30 1.91
CA ILE A 121 -16.44 -19.92 1.82
C ILE A 121 -17.33 -19.06 0.90
N ALA A 122 -17.65 -19.55 -0.30
CA ALA A 122 -18.54 -18.86 -1.23
C ALA A 122 -19.88 -18.45 -0.61
N GLY A 123 -20.50 -19.36 0.17
CA GLY A 123 -21.76 -19.06 0.86
C GLY A 123 -21.63 -18.04 1.98
N HIS A 124 -20.49 -17.96 2.66
CA HIS A 124 -20.25 -16.95 3.71
C HIS A 124 -19.89 -15.56 3.14
N LEU A 125 -19.29 -15.53 1.95
CA LEU A 125 -18.82 -14.29 1.33
C LEU A 125 -19.82 -13.70 0.33
N ASP A 126 -20.94 -14.37 0.06
CA ASP A 126 -21.86 -13.99 -1.03
C ASP A 126 -21.09 -13.88 -2.37
N ALA A 127 -20.21 -14.84 -2.65
CA ALA A 127 -19.29 -14.81 -3.79
C ALA A 127 -19.43 -16.07 -4.65
N GLU A 128 -19.03 -15.97 -5.92
CA GLU A 128 -19.16 -17.07 -6.86
C GLU A 128 -18.21 -18.23 -6.51
N ARG A 129 -18.74 -19.47 -6.51
CA ARG A 129 -17.94 -20.64 -6.11
C ARG A 129 -16.71 -20.85 -6.99
N ASN A 130 -16.81 -20.53 -8.28
CA ASN A 130 -15.69 -20.67 -9.19
C ASN A 130 -14.62 -19.61 -8.92
N GLN A 131 -15.02 -18.36 -8.64
CA GLN A 131 -14.12 -17.27 -8.24
C GLN A 131 -13.35 -17.66 -6.97
N ILE A 132 -14.05 -18.10 -5.91
CA ILE A 132 -13.40 -18.57 -4.67
C ILE A 132 -12.38 -19.68 -4.94
N ARG A 133 -12.71 -20.64 -5.81
CA ARG A 133 -11.81 -21.76 -6.11
C ARG A 133 -10.54 -21.28 -6.83
N THR A 134 -10.68 -20.37 -7.79
CA THR A 134 -9.56 -19.76 -8.50
C THR A 134 -8.69 -18.99 -7.53
N LEU A 135 -9.27 -18.08 -6.75
CA LEU A 135 -8.56 -17.26 -5.76
C LEU A 135 -7.86 -18.11 -4.69
N CYS A 136 -8.52 -19.15 -4.17
CA CYS A 136 -7.87 -20.05 -3.20
C CYS A 136 -6.64 -20.75 -3.79
N LYS A 137 -6.67 -21.12 -5.07
CA LYS A 137 -5.54 -21.75 -5.75
C LYS A 137 -4.41 -20.76 -6.01
N GLU A 138 -4.72 -19.56 -6.51
CA GLU A 138 -3.72 -18.50 -6.73
C GLU A 138 -3.04 -18.09 -5.43
N MET A 139 -3.81 -17.92 -4.34
CA MET A 139 -3.26 -17.58 -3.03
C MET A 139 -2.53 -18.75 -2.36
N GLU A 140 -2.83 -20.00 -2.71
CA GLU A 140 -2.00 -21.15 -2.33
C GLU A 140 -0.65 -21.10 -3.04
N GLU A 141 -0.65 -20.83 -4.36
CA GLU A 141 0.56 -20.72 -5.18
C GLU A 141 1.46 -19.53 -4.75
N SER A 142 0.87 -18.43 -4.30
CA SER A 142 1.60 -17.26 -3.74
C SER A 142 2.01 -17.44 -2.27
N GLY A 143 1.60 -18.55 -1.64
CA GLY A 143 1.94 -18.93 -0.28
C GLY A 143 1.13 -18.24 0.83
N LEU A 144 0.07 -17.50 0.50
CA LEU A 144 -0.84 -16.88 1.48
C LEU A 144 -1.77 -17.91 2.14
N LEU A 145 -2.15 -18.95 1.41
CA LEU A 145 -2.93 -20.07 1.91
C LEU A 145 -2.12 -21.36 1.89
N GLU A 146 -2.52 -22.30 2.74
CA GLU A 146 -2.00 -23.66 2.72
C GLU A 146 -3.15 -24.67 2.73
N ARG A 147 -2.93 -25.83 2.09
CA ARG A 147 -3.89 -26.92 2.12
C ARG A 147 -3.82 -27.64 3.45
N VAL A 148 -4.98 -27.93 4.03
CA VAL A 148 -5.06 -28.77 5.21
C VAL A 148 -4.91 -30.22 4.75
N GLU A 149 -3.84 -30.89 5.19
CA GLU A 149 -3.67 -32.32 4.94
C GLU A 149 -4.83 -33.10 5.56
N SER A 150 -5.41 -34.01 4.79
CA SER A 150 -6.52 -34.86 5.22
C SER A 150 -6.08 -35.73 6.40
N GLY A 151 -6.29 -35.27 7.63
CA GLY A 151 -6.20 -36.13 8.80
C GLY A 151 -7.27 -37.21 8.72
N THR A 152 -6.88 -38.49 8.68
CA THR A 152 -7.79 -39.59 8.96
C THR A 152 -8.49 -39.29 10.28
N VAL A 153 -9.83 -39.15 10.27
CA VAL A 153 -10.62 -39.10 11.49
C VAL A 153 -10.51 -40.48 12.14
N LYS A 154 -9.50 -40.69 12.99
CA LYS A 154 -9.48 -41.86 13.88
C LYS A 154 -10.60 -41.66 14.89
N GLN A 155 -11.78 -42.20 14.59
CA GLN A 155 -12.89 -42.30 15.52
C GLN A 155 -12.47 -43.16 16.72
N ARG A 156 -11.91 -42.55 17.77
CA ARG A 156 -11.85 -43.18 19.08
C ARG A 156 -13.19 -42.95 19.78
N ARG A 157 -14.03 -43.99 19.71
CA ARG A 157 -15.27 -44.25 20.48
C ARG A 157 -16.59 -43.74 19.90
N VAL A 158 -17.15 -44.47 18.92
CA VAL A 158 -18.60 -44.69 18.85
C VAL A 158 -18.86 -46.12 18.36
N LYS A 159 -19.57 -46.91 19.18
CA LYS A 159 -20.11 -48.21 18.78
C LYS A 159 -21.12 -48.01 17.65
N ALA A 160 -21.05 -48.88 16.65
CA ALA A 160 -22.03 -49.07 15.58
C ALA A 160 -22.09 -47.97 14.50
N LYS A 161 -21.21 -48.09 13.51
CA LYS A 161 -21.55 -48.25 12.07
C LYS A 161 -20.27 -48.61 11.32
N LEU A 162 -20.23 -49.82 10.75
CA LEU A 162 -19.25 -50.23 9.75
C LEU A 162 -19.54 -49.45 8.47
N ALA A 163 -18.93 -48.28 8.32
CA ALA A 163 -18.72 -47.66 7.03
C ALA A 163 -17.22 -47.37 6.94
N ASP A 164 -16.60 -47.94 5.91
CA ASP A 164 -15.23 -47.67 5.48
C ASP A 164 -14.93 -46.17 5.52
N GLU A 165 -13.71 -45.82 5.92
CA GLU A 165 -13.09 -44.49 5.88
C GLU A 165 -13.96 -43.37 5.27
N VAL A 166 -14.38 -42.42 6.10
CA VAL A 166 -14.96 -41.16 5.60
C VAL A 166 -13.84 -40.36 4.94
N ARG A 167 -13.64 -40.55 3.63
CA ARG A 167 -12.70 -39.75 2.84
C ARG A 167 -13.21 -38.32 2.77
N GLN A 168 -12.37 -37.35 3.13
CA GLN A 168 -12.67 -35.94 2.84
C GLN A 168 -12.73 -35.76 1.32
N HIS A 169 -13.91 -35.45 0.77
CA HIS A 169 -14.11 -35.22 -0.67
C HIS A 169 -13.78 -33.79 -1.12
N HIS A 170 -13.34 -32.92 -0.21
CA HIS A 170 -13.12 -31.50 -0.47
C HIS A 170 -11.75 -31.06 0.02
N THR A 171 -11.07 -30.26 -0.80
CA THR A 171 -9.85 -29.55 -0.39
C THR A 171 -10.22 -28.44 0.60
N TYR A 172 -9.58 -28.46 1.75
CA TYR A 172 -9.65 -27.39 2.74
C TYR A 172 -8.41 -26.52 2.64
N TYR A 173 -8.61 -25.22 2.81
CA TYR A 173 -7.58 -24.20 2.89
C TYR A 173 -7.60 -23.59 4.28
N ARG A 174 -6.43 -23.25 4.80
CA ARG A 174 -6.26 -22.39 5.97
C ARG A 174 -5.29 -21.26 5.64
N LEU A 175 -5.32 -20.20 6.44
CA LEU A 175 -4.38 -19.10 6.31
C LEU A 175 -2.97 -19.60 6.67
N SER A 176 -1.98 -19.32 5.84
CA SER A 176 -0.58 -19.65 6.14
C SER A 176 0.00 -18.63 7.13
N ARG A 177 1.22 -18.87 7.62
CA ARG A 177 1.97 -17.85 8.39
C ARG A 177 2.16 -16.54 7.60
N LYS A 178 2.43 -16.64 6.30
CA LYS A 178 2.56 -15.47 5.42
C LYS A 178 1.23 -14.72 5.30
N GLY A 179 0.12 -15.44 5.20
CA GLY A 179 -1.22 -14.85 5.23
C GLY A 179 -1.56 -14.17 6.55
N ASP A 180 -1.19 -14.76 7.70
CA ASP A 180 -1.37 -14.14 9.03
C ASP A 180 -0.54 -12.84 9.17
N HIS A 181 0.73 -12.87 8.73
CA HIS A 181 1.56 -11.66 8.68
C HIS A 181 0.97 -10.58 7.78
N LEU A 182 0.43 -10.96 6.63
CA LEU A 182 -0.25 -10.04 5.73
C LEU A 182 -1.44 -9.36 6.41
N LEU A 183 -2.31 -10.12 7.10
CA LEU A 183 -3.45 -9.52 7.81
C LEU A 183 -3.03 -8.56 8.93
N ARG A 184 -1.94 -8.85 9.64
CA ARG A 184 -1.36 -7.91 10.61
C ARG A 184 -0.89 -6.63 9.94
N PHE A 185 -0.14 -6.76 8.85
CA PHE A 185 0.30 -5.63 8.04
C PHE A 185 -0.88 -4.78 7.57
N LEU A 186 -1.97 -5.38 7.07
CA LEU A 186 -3.18 -4.67 6.66
C LEU A 186 -3.85 -3.84 7.77
N SER A 187 -3.61 -4.20 9.04
CA SER A 187 -4.14 -3.44 10.19
C SER A 187 -3.27 -2.24 10.58
N GLU A 188 -2.01 -2.24 10.15
CA GLU A 188 -1.04 -1.17 10.36
C GLU A 188 -1.27 -0.02 9.38
N TRP A 189 -0.67 1.13 9.66
CA TRP A 189 -0.83 2.35 8.86
C TRP A 189 -0.37 2.13 7.41
N GLU A 190 0.82 1.58 7.23
CA GLU A 190 1.41 1.33 5.92
C GLU A 190 0.59 0.33 5.09
N GLY A 191 0.03 -0.69 5.73
CA GLY A 191 -0.85 -1.65 5.06
C GLY A 191 -2.16 -1.01 4.60
N LYS A 192 -2.73 -0.10 5.39
CA LYS A 192 -3.92 0.67 5.01
C LYS A 192 -3.67 1.56 3.79
N VAL A 193 -2.56 2.29 3.77
CA VAL A 193 -2.11 3.08 2.61
C VAL A 193 -1.99 2.17 1.37
N ASN A 194 -1.36 1.02 1.53
CA ASN A 194 -1.19 0.07 0.44
C ASN A 194 -2.49 -0.56 -0.05
N VAL A 195 -3.49 -0.77 0.82
CA VAL A 195 -4.82 -1.23 0.37
C VAL A 195 -5.42 -0.25 -0.64
N LEU A 196 -5.34 1.05 -0.38
CA LEU A 196 -5.88 2.06 -1.30
C LEU A 196 -5.07 2.18 -2.61
N ARG A 197 -3.76 1.91 -2.57
CA ARG A 197 -2.94 1.80 -3.78
C ARG A 197 -3.28 0.55 -4.60
N HIS A 198 -3.47 -0.58 -3.91
CA HIS A 198 -3.71 -1.89 -4.52
C HIS A 198 -5.16 -2.07 -5.01
N LEU A 199 -6.13 -1.38 -4.40
CA LEU A 199 -7.54 -1.39 -4.79
C LEU A 199 -7.99 0.02 -5.23
N PRO A 200 -7.73 0.44 -6.48
CA PRO A 200 -8.09 1.79 -6.96
C PRO A 200 -9.57 2.13 -6.78
N ASN A 201 -10.47 1.19 -7.07
CA ASN A 201 -11.90 1.36 -6.83
C ASN A 201 -12.24 1.46 -5.33
N GLY A 202 -11.46 0.82 -4.47
CA GLY A 202 -11.58 0.98 -3.02
C GLY A 202 -11.24 2.40 -2.58
N ARG A 203 -10.16 2.97 -3.13
CA ARG A 203 -9.82 4.39 -2.92
C ARG A 203 -10.93 5.32 -3.40
N THR A 204 -11.47 5.11 -4.59
CA THR A 204 -12.58 5.93 -5.11
C THR A 204 -13.80 5.87 -4.20
N ILE A 205 -14.08 4.73 -3.56
CA ILE A 205 -15.14 4.62 -2.55
C ILE A 205 -14.80 5.47 -1.32
N VAL A 206 -13.60 5.34 -0.75
CA VAL A 206 -13.21 6.14 0.43
C VAL A 206 -13.28 7.63 0.13
N GLN A 207 -12.73 8.05 -1.02
CA GLN A 207 -12.79 9.44 -1.49
C GLN A 207 -14.23 9.94 -1.62
N ARG A 208 -15.11 9.18 -2.28
CA ARG A 208 -16.53 9.53 -2.36
C ARG A 208 -17.14 9.72 -0.97
N LEU A 209 -16.97 8.74 -0.08
CA LEU A 209 -17.59 8.76 1.25
C LEU A 209 -17.06 9.90 2.13
N ALA A 210 -15.79 10.28 1.98
CA ALA A 210 -15.21 11.43 2.66
C ALA A 210 -15.84 12.76 2.19
N HIS A 211 -16.09 12.88 0.88
CA HIS A 211 -16.60 14.12 0.28
C HIS A 211 -18.13 14.26 0.35
N THR A 212 -18.88 13.18 0.10
CA THR A 212 -20.35 13.20 -0.02
C THR A 212 -21.06 12.70 1.23
N GLY A 213 -20.33 12.12 2.19
CA GLY A 213 -20.90 11.46 3.35
C GLY A 213 -21.40 10.04 3.05
N PRO A 214 -22.23 9.46 3.95
CA PRO A 214 -22.62 8.06 3.88
C PRO A 214 -23.33 7.66 2.59
N ASP A 215 -22.97 6.51 2.02
CA ASP A 215 -23.61 5.98 0.81
C ASP A 215 -23.71 4.44 0.84
N SER A 216 -24.61 3.90 0.01
CA SER A 216 -24.86 2.46 -0.10
C SER A 216 -24.11 1.85 -1.29
N PRO A 217 -23.64 0.59 -1.18
CA PRO A 217 -22.97 -0.07 -2.30
C PRO A 217 -23.87 -0.19 -3.55
N ARG A 218 -25.21 -0.23 -3.37
CA ARG A 218 -26.16 -0.26 -4.50
C ARG A 218 -26.17 1.03 -5.29
N ALA A 219 -26.12 2.19 -4.62
CA ALA A 219 -26.11 3.48 -5.28
C ALA A 219 -24.80 3.68 -6.04
N ILE A 220 -23.66 3.38 -5.39
CA ILE A 220 -22.34 3.43 -6.01
C ILE A 220 -22.26 2.51 -7.23
N ALA A 221 -22.71 1.26 -7.11
CA ALA A 221 -22.71 0.30 -8.23
C ALA A 221 -23.57 0.77 -9.41
N ALA A 222 -24.76 1.31 -9.13
CA ALA A 222 -25.67 1.83 -10.15
C ALA A 222 -25.06 3.04 -10.88
N GLU A 223 -24.40 3.94 -10.17
CA GLU A 223 -23.72 5.10 -10.75
C GLU A 223 -22.53 4.68 -11.61
N TRP A 224 -21.72 3.72 -11.14
CA TRP A 224 -20.53 3.26 -11.86
C TRP A 224 -20.84 2.29 -13.00
N GLY A 225 -22.09 1.81 -13.11
CA GLY A 225 -22.46 0.77 -14.07
C GLY A 225 -21.73 -0.56 -13.82
N THR A 226 -21.48 -0.90 -12.56
CA THR A 226 -20.75 -2.12 -12.14
C THR A 226 -21.65 -3.06 -11.36
N GLU A 227 -21.19 -4.31 -11.18
CA GLU A 227 -21.92 -5.31 -10.41
C GLU A 227 -22.03 -4.94 -8.93
N PHE A 228 -23.23 -5.04 -8.36
CA PHE A 228 -23.48 -4.71 -6.96
C PHE A 228 -22.60 -5.51 -5.99
N GLU A 229 -22.41 -6.81 -6.23
CA GLU A 229 -21.62 -7.66 -5.33
C GLU A 229 -20.15 -7.23 -5.32
N TYR A 230 -19.59 -6.77 -6.44
CA TYR A 230 -18.22 -6.25 -6.49
C TYR A 230 -18.04 -5.03 -5.58
N VAL A 231 -18.93 -4.04 -5.68
CA VAL A 231 -18.88 -2.84 -4.82
C VAL A 231 -19.16 -3.20 -3.36
N ARG A 232 -20.10 -4.12 -3.11
CA ARG A 232 -20.38 -4.62 -1.76
C ARG A 232 -19.15 -5.32 -1.15
N HIS A 233 -18.42 -6.13 -1.91
CA HIS A 233 -17.19 -6.76 -1.45
C HIS A 233 -16.11 -5.73 -1.17
N LEU A 234 -15.92 -4.71 -2.02
CA LEU A 234 -15.01 -3.59 -1.74
C LEU A 234 -15.35 -2.90 -0.41
N CYS A 235 -16.61 -2.50 -0.18
CA CYS A 235 -17.01 -1.88 1.09
C CYS A 235 -16.76 -2.81 2.29
N ARG A 236 -16.98 -4.12 2.14
CA ARG A 236 -16.67 -5.12 3.19
C ARG A 236 -15.17 -5.21 3.47
N VAL A 237 -14.32 -5.16 2.44
CA VAL A 237 -12.85 -5.15 2.60
C VAL A 237 -12.41 -3.89 3.32
N LEU A 238 -12.80 -2.71 2.81
CA LEU A 238 -12.46 -1.43 3.43
C LEU A 238 -12.91 -1.38 4.89
N ARG A 239 -14.08 -1.94 5.20
CA ARG A 239 -14.56 -2.06 6.59
C ARG A 239 -13.69 -2.98 7.43
N ARG A 240 -13.27 -4.12 6.90
CA ARG A 240 -12.39 -5.07 7.62
C ARG A 240 -11.02 -4.46 7.92
N VAL A 241 -10.49 -3.67 6.99
CA VAL A 241 -9.23 -2.94 7.12
C VAL A 241 -9.37 -1.72 8.04
N GLY A 242 -10.59 -1.17 8.19
CA GLY A 242 -10.91 -0.06 9.09
C GLY A 242 -10.94 1.32 8.40
N LEU A 243 -10.98 1.36 7.08
CA LEU A 243 -11.02 2.59 6.26
C LEU A 243 -12.44 3.15 6.07
N VAL A 244 -13.45 2.31 6.27
CA VAL A 244 -14.86 2.72 6.27
C VAL A 244 -15.61 2.04 7.42
N ALA A 245 -16.66 2.68 7.91
CA ALA A 245 -17.55 2.13 8.93
C ALA A 245 -18.95 1.92 8.35
N GLN A 246 -19.64 0.88 8.81
CA GLN A 246 -21.06 0.70 8.51
C GLN A 246 -21.89 1.64 9.40
N CYS A 247 -22.92 2.26 8.84
CA CYS A 247 -23.84 3.12 9.58
C CYS A 247 -25.31 2.81 9.23
N ASP A 248 -26.20 3.12 10.18
CA ASP A 248 -27.63 2.81 10.10
C ASP A 248 -28.45 3.93 9.44
N SER A 249 -27.86 5.10 9.23
CA SER A 249 -28.51 6.28 8.66
C SER A 249 -27.88 6.65 7.32
N GLY A 250 -28.66 6.52 6.23
CA GLY A 250 -28.31 7.08 4.93
C GLY A 250 -28.31 8.62 4.91
N PRO A 251 -27.90 9.24 3.79
CA PRO A 251 -27.79 10.69 3.68
C PRO A 251 -29.13 11.39 3.94
N VAL A 252 -29.07 12.55 4.61
CA VAL A 252 -30.22 13.24 5.23
C VAL A 252 -31.26 13.73 4.21
N ASP A 253 -30.88 13.88 2.93
CA ASP A 253 -31.67 14.58 1.91
C ASP A 253 -32.41 13.67 0.89
N GLY A 254 -32.45 12.35 1.09
CA GLY A 254 -33.07 11.41 0.16
C GLY A 254 -34.43 10.84 0.62
N GLU A 255 -35.50 11.13 -0.12
CA GLU A 255 -36.81 10.47 0.04
C GLU A 255 -36.67 8.94 -0.13
N GLY A 256 -37.15 8.19 0.88
CA GLY A 256 -37.24 6.73 0.85
C GLY A 256 -36.27 6.01 1.78
N ARG A 257 -36.55 6.07 3.09
CA ARG A 257 -35.95 5.15 4.09
C ARG A 257 -36.45 3.73 3.83
N SER A 258 -35.69 2.93 3.09
CA SER A 258 -35.84 1.48 3.09
C SER A 258 -34.97 0.90 4.20
N ALA A 259 -35.58 0.18 5.14
CA ALA A 259 -34.93 -0.42 6.31
C ALA A 259 -33.90 -1.53 5.97
N ASP A 260 -33.68 -1.82 4.69
CA ASP A 260 -32.85 -2.94 4.20
C ASP A 260 -31.58 -2.47 3.44
N ARG A 261 -31.23 -1.17 3.53
CA ARG A 261 -30.02 -0.62 2.90
C ARG A 261 -28.91 -0.45 3.95
N MET A 262 -27.82 -1.20 3.78
CA MET A 262 -26.56 -0.93 4.51
C MET A 262 -25.86 0.28 3.89
N TYR A 263 -25.50 1.25 4.73
CA TYR A 263 -24.70 2.41 4.35
C TYR A 263 -23.30 2.31 4.94
N TYR A 264 -22.34 2.91 4.25
CA TYR A 264 -20.96 3.03 4.68
C TYR A 264 -20.56 4.50 4.71
N MET A 265 -19.68 4.86 5.63
CA MET A 265 -19.06 6.19 5.72
C MET A 265 -17.55 6.04 5.88
N ALA A 266 -16.77 7.03 5.44
CA ALA A 266 -15.34 7.05 5.72
C ALA A 266 -15.10 7.15 7.24
N THR A 267 -14.03 6.51 7.70
CA THR A 267 -13.52 6.71 9.06
C THR A 267 -12.50 7.85 9.05
N GLU A 268 -12.19 8.43 10.21
CA GLU A 268 -11.07 9.39 10.35
C GLU A 268 -9.77 8.80 9.79
N THR A 269 -9.47 7.53 10.12
CA THR A 269 -8.34 6.81 9.52
C THR A 269 -8.46 6.65 8.01
N GLY A 270 -9.68 6.49 7.48
CA GLY A 270 -9.92 6.44 6.03
C GLY A 270 -9.57 7.76 5.36
N ASP A 271 -9.94 8.88 5.97
CA ASP A 271 -9.64 10.23 5.50
C ASP A 271 -8.13 10.51 5.56
N ASP A 272 -7.47 10.25 6.69
CA ASP A 272 -6.02 10.46 6.85
C ASP A 272 -5.20 9.62 5.87
N VAL A 273 -5.61 8.36 5.65
CA VAL A 273 -4.93 7.45 4.70
C VAL A 273 -5.15 7.90 3.26
N LEU A 274 -6.32 8.45 2.94
CA LEU A 274 -6.62 8.97 1.62
C LEU A 274 -5.71 10.18 1.29
N GLU A 275 -5.57 11.11 2.23
CA GLU A 275 -4.65 12.26 2.11
C GLU A 275 -3.21 11.78 1.87
N ALA A 276 -2.73 10.81 2.66
CA ALA A 276 -1.39 10.25 2.48
C ALA A 276 -1.17 9.54 1.13
N VAL A 277 -2.22 9.03 0.50
CA VAL A 277 -2.13 8.43 -0.86
C VAL A 277 -2.14 9.50 -1.94
N GLU A 278 -2.91 10.57 -1.76
CA GLU A 278 -3.02 11.70 -2.69
C GLU A 278 -1.72 12.53 -2.73
N ASP A 279 -1.13 12.82 -1.57
CA ASP A 279 0.18 13.44 -1.43
C ASP A 279 1.29 12.61 -2.08
N GLY A 280 1.10 11.29 -2.19
CA GLY A 280 2.03 10.39 -2.86
C GLY A 280 1.88 10.30 -4.38
N GLN A 281 0.83 10.89 -4.99
CA GLN A 281 0.52 10.75 -6.42
C GLN A 281 0.68 12.02 -7.25
N LEU A 282 0.55 13.21 -6.66
CA LEU A 282 0.64 14.49 -7.37
C LEU A 282 2.01 14.75 -8.05
N ASP A 283 3.03 13.97 -7.71
CA ASP A 283 4.39 14.10 -8.22
C ASP A 283 4.72 13.14 -9.39
N SER A 284 3.71 12.50 -9.99
CA SER A 284 3.84 11.53 -11.09
C SER A 284 3.64 12.13 -12.50
N HIS A 285 3.48 13.45 -12.60
CA HIS A 285 3.12 14.17 -13.84
C HIS A 285 4.13 15.23 -14.22
#